data_AF-A0A8T8XFI3-F1
#
_entry.id   AF-A0A8T8XFI3-F1
#
_cell.length_a   1.000
_cell.length_b   1.000
_cell.length_c   1.000
_cell.angle_alpha   90.00
_cell.angle_beta   90.00
_cell.angle_gamma   90.00
#
_symmetry.space_group_name_H-M   'P 1'
#
loop_
_entity.id
_entity.type
_entity.pdbx_description
1 polymer ?
#
loop_
_entity_poly.entity_id
_entity_poly.type
_entity_poly.pdbx_seq_one_letter_code
_entity_poly.pdbx_strand_id
1 'polypeptide(L)'
;MEVPLLDEPTAAWAPVDTPGPPPSATSAIYKIIMHCGGQDSSRLCLVGKNIHFMKARLLDGLVPLSEAQWQEQDSTTPPTWSAPASISAPLRPWARADGLAEFPAILDLRALWAEYVPAVYEVMTRTAHAWVLAHLTRLKQRMLDEDLFDTGAVGQTDIEARVAKFYVRWRLLADITFQADAGFWMPLNGYKGYRVPTEIVAGLHHPQINEFAEVYPRRHSEVLTAQVQAVPELQTSSTGENSEENKISSALLRLRRFMSAVTVAEDQVRLELRGSLSPPLTELPPAPWIERALRVCTEAMSGLPEDAEAQTIGFAVYRAAYHNISDEEWEVVKAKVEEQVAAWGVGEPGAEEEKPLLKLRWFDCRELGIDPKDTEAVRRLVPRPLFHFRILRTQHPLLNQLSFLMLDPWSASSYIRTDQDRLPRDFRPHLLAVDAEFAPSLIPEAVSPGYTGQMRILGNLVWSELYAMSMMQSAQLWDLWPLAAEHPQKVYTGAVVPSQIQEWREQNRLPRWGFGWTDAPAIRTQ
;
A
#
# COMPACT_ATOMS: atom_id res chain seq x y z
N MET A 1 16.28 24.80 19.17
CA MET A 1 17.69 24.35 19.11
C MET A 1 17.84 23.07 19.96
N GLU A 2 16.97 22.08 19.75
CA GLU A 2 16.88 20.85 20.59
C GLU A 2 16.95 19.55 19.78
N VAL A 3 16.76 19.62 18.46
CA VAL A 3 16.87 18.47 17.54
C VAL A 3 18.27 17.81 17.54
N PRO A 4 19.41 18.53 17.65
CA PRO A 4 20.73 17.90 17.62
C PRO A 4 21.01 16.94 18.80
N LEU A 5 20.37 17.17 19.95
CA LEU A 5 20.64 16.39 21.17
C LEU A 5 20.02 14.99 21.13
N LEU A 6 18.99 14.79 20.30
CA LEU A 6 18.32 13.49 20.15
C LEU A 6 19.18 12.48 19.38
N ASP A 7 20.04 12.97 18.49
CA ASP A 7 20.97 12.18 17.67
C ASP A 7 22.31 11.94 18.37
N GLU A 8 22.66 12.77 19.36
CA GLU A 8 23.88 12.61 20.14
C GLU A 8 23.72 11.57 21.26
N PRO A 9 24.80 10.83 21.61
CA PRO A 9 24.81 9.91 22.74
C PRO A 9 24.29 10.58 24.00
N THR A 10 23.41 9.90 24.75
CA THR A 10 22.93 10.46 26.03
C THR A 10 24.07 10.80 27.00
N ALA A 11 25.21 10.13 26.92
CA ALA A 11 26.41 10.46 27.69
C ALA A 11 27.07 11.81 27.34
N ALA A 12 26.79 12.38 26.16
CA ALA A 12 27.38 13.64 25.71
C ALA A 12 26.68 14.88 26.32
N TRP A 13 25.40 14.73 26.71
CA TRP A 13 24.58 15.85 27.16
C TRP A 13 23.77 15.59 28.43
N ALA A 14 23.56 14.34 28.84
CA ALA A 14 22.83 14.01 30.05
C ALA A 14 23.78 14.00 31.28
N PRO A 15 23.49 14.77 32.34
CA PRO A 15 24.26 14.75 33.58
C PRO A 15 24.30 13.36 34.20
N VAL A 16 25.44 12.97 34.79
CA VAL A 16 25.65 11.65 35.43
C VAL A 16 24.62 11.36 36.53
N ASP A 17 24.03 12.41 37.12
CA ASP A 17 23.11 12.32 38.25
C ASP A 17 21.61 12.39 37.87
N THR A 18 21.25 12.25 36.59
CA THR A 18 19.84 12.23 36.19
C THR A 18 19.09 10.98 36.71
N PRO A 19 17.88 11.11 37.27
CA PRO A 19 17.09 9.95 37.69
C PRO A 19 16.69 9.10 36.48
N GLY A 20 17.21 7.88 36.40
CA GLY A 20 16.97 6.96 35.28
C GLY A 20 18.12 5.99 35.05
N PRO A 21 18.06 5.16 33.98
CA PRO A 21 19.20 4.34 33.58
C PRO A 21 20.40 5.25 33.24
N PRO A 22 21.64 4.81 33.54
CA PRO A 22 22.83 5.64 33.39
C PRO A 22 23.00 6.16 31.95
N PRO A 23 23.61 7.35 31.77
CA PRO A 23 23.89 7.91 30.45
C PRO A 23 24.63 6.89 29.60
N SER A 24 24.08 6.58 28.43
CA SER A 24 24.65 5.54 27.57
C SER A 24 25.28 6.15 26.31
N ALA A 25 26.23 5.40 25.74
CA ALA A 25 26.93 5.75 24.50
C ALA A 25 26.03 5.75 23.25
N THR A 26 24.76 5.41 23.38
CA THR A 26 23.78 5.47 22.29
C THR A 26 22.82 6.64 22.47
N SER A 27 22.38 7.21 21.35
CA SER A 27 21.48 8.37 21.33
C SER A 27 20.06 8.00 21.76
N ALA A 28 19.29 9.00 22.19
CA ALA A 28 17.91 8.80 22.60
C ALA A 28 17.05 8.28 21.43
N ILE A 29 17.27 8.80 20.22
CA ILE A 29 16.57 8.34 19.02
C ILE A 29 16.93 6.90 18.69
N TYR A 30 18.20 6.51 18.82
CA TYR A 30 18.62 5.12 18.60
C TYR A 30 17.92 4.18 19.58
N LYS A 31 17.82 4.55 20.87
CA LYS A 31 17.10 3.74 21.87
C LYS A 31 15.60 3.65 21.56
N ILE A 32 14.97 4.74 21.13
CA ILE A 32 13.55 4.74 20.73
C ILE A 32 13.34 3.88 19.49
N ILE A 33 14.20 3.99 18.48
CA ILE A 33 14.14 3.15 17.28
C ILE A 33 14.33 1.68 17.64
N MET A 34 15.28 1.36 18.52
CA MET A 34 15.54 -0.02 18.96
C MET A 34 14.45 -0.60 19.86
N HIS A 35 13.72 0.22 20.63
CA HIS A 35 12.72 -0.24 21.61
C HIS A 35 11.27 -0.10 21.14
N CYS A 36 10.97 0.88 20.28
CA CYS A 36 9.65 1.08 19.68
C CYS A 36 9.59 0.58 18.23
N GLY A 37 10.72 0.54 17.52
CA GLY A 37 10.86 -0.03 16.19
C GLY A 37 11.29 -1.49 16.22
N GLY A 38 10.35 -2.40 16.49
CA GLY A 38 10.42 -3.82 16.07
C GLY A 38 11.59 -4.71 16.53
N GLN A 39 12.57 -4.23 17.31
CA GLN A 39 13.82 -4.97 17.58
C GLN A 39 13.97 -5.59 18.97
N ASP A 40 13.01 -5.43 19.89
CA ASP A 40 13.00 -6.26 21.11
C ASP A 40 12.27 -7.59 20.82
N SER A 41 13.02 -8.55 20.26
CA SER A 41 12.53 -9.91 19.95
C SER A 41 12.05 -10.69 21.17
N SER A 42 12.35 -10.21 22.38
CA SER A 42 11.89 -10.81 23.64
C SER A 42 10.55 -10.26 24.13
N ARG A 43 10.03 -9.17 23.53
CA ARG A 43 8.83 -8.46 24.02
C ARG A 43 7.79 -8.15 22.96
N LEU A 44 8.11 -8.24 21.68
CA LEU A 44 7.17 -7.99 20.59
C LEU A 44 7.17 -9.19 19.63
N CYS A 45 5.97 -9.64 19.27
CA CYS A 45 5.81 -10.65 18.22
C CYS A 45 6.51 -10.15 16.95
N LEU A 46 7.45 -10.94 16.40
CA LEU A 46 8.04 -10.67 15.10
C LEU A 46 6.94 -10.82 14.05
N VAL A 47 6.36 -9.69 13.65
CA VAL A 47 5.36 -9.67 12.58
C VAL A 47 6.11 -9.67 11.24
N GLY A 48 5.59 -10.39 10.24
CA GLY A 48 6.21 -10.40 8.90
C GLY A 48 6.31 -9.00 8.30
N LYS A 49 7.36 -8.75 7.50
CA LYS A 49 7.59 -7.46 6.82
C LYS A 49 6.41 -7.03 5.94
N ASN A 50 5.69 -7.98 5.35
CA ASN A 50 4.45 -7.72 4.62
C ASN A 50 3.37 -7.06 5.51
N ILE A 51 3.22 -7.49 6.77
CA ILE A 51 2.24 -6.91 7.68
C ILE A 51 2.72 -5.56 8.22
N HIS A 52 4.02 -5.42 8.52
CA HIS A 52 4.61 -4.14 8.88
C HIS A 52 4.45 -3.10 7.77
N PHE A 53 4.70 -3.50 6.53
CA PHE A 53 4.51 -2.70 5.34
C PHE A 53 3.05 -2.24 5.19
N MET A 54 2.10 -3.18 5.32
CA MET A 54 0.67 -2.88 5.29
C MET A 54 0.26 -1.90 6.39
N LYS A 55 0.78 -2.09 7.61
CA LYS A 55 0.53 -1.17 8.72
C LYS A 55 1.08 0.23 8.44
N ALA A 56 2.31 0.34 7.96
CA ALA A 56 2.93 1.63 7.65
C ALA A 56 2.10 2.38 6.59
N ARG A 57 1.73 1.70 5.51
CA ARG A 57 0.85 2.26 4.47
C ARG A 57 -0.46 2.80 5.06
N LEU A 58 -1.17 1.98 5.83
CA LEU A 58 -2.47 2.37 6.39
C LEU A 58 -2.35 3.55 7.38
N LEU A 59 -1.28 3.62 8.17
CA LEU A 59 -1.03 4.74 9.09
C LEU A 59 -0.89 6.08 8.34
N ASP A 60 -0.34 6.06 7.13
CA ASP A 60 -0.19 7.24 6.28
C ASP A 60 -1.38 7.42 5.31
N GLY A 61 -2.46 6.67 5.51
CA GLY A 61 -3.66 6.69 4.67
C GLY A 61 -3.44 6.16 3.25
N LEU A 62 -2.36 5.42 3.02
CA LEU A 62 -2.12 4.69 1.77
C LEU A 62 -2.94 3.39 1.77
N VAL A 63 -3.71 3.18 0.70
CA VAL A 63 -4.45 1.93 0.50
C VAL A 63 -3.50 0.75 0.27
N PRO A 64 -3.87 -0.49 0.65
CA PRO A 64 -3.03 -1.68 0.42
C PRO A 64 -2.58 -1.86 -1.03
N LEU A 65 -3.50 -1.62 -1.96
CA LEU A 65 -3.30 -1.66 -3.40
C LEU A 65 -4.10 -0.51 -3.99
N SER A 66 -3.49 0.28 -4.87
CA SER A 66 -4.21 1.29 -5.64
C SER A 66 -5.25 0.64 -6.55
N GLU A 67 -6.24 1.42 -6.96
CA GLU A 67 -7.27 0.96 -7.91
C GLU A 67 -6.66 0.47 -9.23
N ALA A 68 -5.66 1.18 -9.77
CA ALA A 68 -4.89 0.75 -10.93
C ALA A 68 -4.26 -0.64 -10.70
N GLN A 69 -3.62 -0.83 -9.54
CA GLN A 69 -3.03 -2.12 -9.19
C GLN A 69 -4.08 -3.21 -9.01
N TRP A 70 -5.27 -2.90 -8.51
CA TRP A 70 -6.35 -3.87 -8.36
C TRP A 70 -6.88 -4.33 -9.72
N GLN A 71 -7.20 -3.40 -10.62
CA GLN A 71 -7.69 -3.70 -11.97
C GLN A 71 -6.72 -4.58 -12.75
N GLU A 72 -5.42 -4.30 -12.62
CA GLU A 72 -4.35 -5.10 -13.19
C GLU A 72 -4.23 -6.52 -12.58
N GLN A 73 -4.75 -6.74 -11.37
CA GLN A 73 -4.75 -8.03 -10.66
C GLN A 73 -5.98 -8.87 -11.05
N ASP A 74 -7.07 -8.20 -11.41
CA ASP A 74 -8.38 -8.79 -11.69
C ASP A 74 -8.48 -9.50 -13.06
N SER A 75 -7.40 -9.51 -13.87
CA SER A 75 -7.30 -10.35 -15.06
C SER A 75 -6.65 -11.70 -14.75
N THR A 76 -7.49 -12.72 -14.56
CA THR A 76 -7.26 -14.18 -14.76
C THR A 76 -7.10 -15.16 -13.59
N THR A 77 -7.06 -14.77 -12.30
CA THR A 77 -7.05 -15.80 -11.23
C THR A 77 -7.65 -15.34 -9.90
N PRO A 78 -8.60 -16.09 -9.29
CA PRO A 78 -9.13 -15.73 -7.98
C PRO A 78 -8.07 -15.95 -6.89
N PRO A 79 -7.83 -14.99 -5.99
CA PRO A 79 -6.89 -15.16 -4.89
C PRO A 79 -7.45 -16.15 -3.84
N THR A 80 -6.65 -17.14 -3.46
CA THR A 80 -6.85 -17.92 -2.24
C THR A 80 -6.32 -17.12 -1.05
N TRP A 81 -7.19 -16.36 -0.41
CA TRP A 81 -6.83 -15.66 0.83
C TRP A 81 -6.98 -16.60 2.03
N SER A 82 -5.89 -16.81 2.77
CA SER A 82 -5.95 -17.34 4.13
C SER A 82 -5.85 -16.17 5.13
N ALA A 83 -6.92 -15.97 5.89
CA ALA A 83 -6.95 -14.95 6.93
C ALA A 83 -5.96 -15.29 8.07
N PRO A 84 -5.17 -14.33 8.56
CA PRO A 84 -4.46 -14.51 9.83
C PRO A 84 -5.44 -14.42 10.99
N ALA A 85 -5.22 -15.28 11.99
CA ALA A 85 -5.98 -15.33 13.22
C ALA A 85 -5.87 -14.02 14.02
N SER A 86 -7.00 -13.67 14.64
CA SER A 86 -7.21 -12.62 15.62
C SER A 86 -6.05 -12.46 16.62
N ILE A 87 -5.49 -11.25 16.71
CA ILE A 87 -4.61 -10.84 17.80
C ILE A 87 -5.46 -10.07 18.80
N SER A 88 -5.89 -10.74 19.87
CA SER A 88 -6.37 -10.11 21.10
C SER A 88 -5.26 -10.18 22.15
N ALA A 89 -4.80 -9.02 22.63
CA ALA A 89 -3.91 -8.94 23.78
C ALA A 89 -4.44 -7.87 24.75
N PRO A 90 -4.55 -8.16 26.06
CA PRO A 90 -5.05 -7.20 27.03
C PRO A 90 -3.95 -6.21 27.44
N LEU A 91 -4.24 -4.92 27.34
CA LEU A 91 -3.40 -3.85 27.89
C LEU A 91 -3.59 -3.76 29.41
N ARG A 92 -2.49 -3.84 30.18
CA ARG A 92 -2.48 -3.55 31.63
C ARG A 92 -2.14 -2.07 31.89
N PRO A 93 -2.61 -1.50 33.02
CA PRO A 93 -2.43 -0.08 33.31
C PRO A 93 -1.05 0.22 33.89
N TRP A 94 -0.46 1.34 33.45
CA TRP A 94 0.74 1.93 34.04
C TRP A 94 0.34 3.07 35.00
N ALA A 95 1.02 3.12 36.15
CA ALA A 95 0.74 4.01 37.27
C ALA A 95 1.34 5.42 37.11
N ARG A 96 0.77 6.37 37.86
CA ARG A 96 0.99 7.83 37.84
C ARG A 96 2.43 8.26 38.13
N ALA A 97 2.77 9.46 37.65
CA ALA A 97 3.47 10.48 38.43
C ALA A 97 2.82 11.85 38.15
N ASP A 98 2.36 12.51 39.21
CA ASP A 98 1.78 13.86 39.21
C ASP A 98 2.88 14.92 39.38
N GLY A 99 2.65 16.10 38.81
CA GLY A 99 3.30 17.35 39.20
C GLY A 99 4.40 17.84 38.26
N LEU A 100 4.12 18.91 37.51
CA LEU A 100 4.86 20.17 37.55
C LEU A 100 4.13 21.22 36.70
N ALA A 101 4.07 22.42 37.26
CA ALA A 101 3.30 23.57 36.79
C ALA A 101 4.04 24.38 35.71
N GLU A 102 3.21 25.00 34.87
CA GLU A 102 3.32 26.26 34.13
C GLU A 102 4.65 26.71 33.52
N PHE A 103 4.66 26.73 32.18
CA PHE A 103 5.41 27.68 31.35
C PHE A 103 4.44 28.40 30.39
N PRO A 104 4.70 29.65 29.95
CA PRO A 104 3.72 30.46 29.21
C PRO A 104 3.73 30.19 27.69
N ALA A 105 2.55 30.22 27.05
CA ALA A 105 2.32 30.32 25.60
C ALA A 105 3.14 29.36 24.69
N ILE A 106 3.42 28.15 25.20
CA ILE A 106 4.18 27.08 24.56
C ILE A 106 3.26 26.16 23.78
N LEU A 107 3.73 25.73 22.61
CA LEU A 107 3.15 24.66 21.80
C LEU A 107 2.68 23.50 22.71
N ASP A 108 1.36 23.38 22.90
CA ASP A 108 0.81 22.31 23.74
C ASP A 108 0.86 21.00 22.95
N LEU A 109 2.01 20.34 23.03
CA LEU A 109 2.24 19.04 22.42
C LEU A 109 1.20 18.00 22.83
N ARG A 110 0.61 18.11 24.03
CA ARG A 110 -0.43 17.18 24.49
C ARG A 110 -1.76 17.46 23.80
N ALA A 111 -2.13 18.74 23.62
CA ALA A 111 -3.30 19.11 22.85
C ALA A 111 -3.16 18.73 21.38
N LEU A 112 -2.02 19.04 20.76
CA LEU A 112 -1.71 18.65 19.38
C LEU A 112 -1.71 17.12 19.21
N TRP A 113 -1.18 16.38 20.18
CA TRP A 113 -1.24 14.92 20.16
C TRP A 113 -2.67 14.39 20.33
N ALA A 114 -3.45 15.00 21.21
CA ALA A 114 -4.85 14.64 21.42
C ALA A 114 -5.75 14.96 20.21
N GLU A 115 -5.35 15.90 19.35
CA GLU A 115 -5.99 16.20 18.07
C GLU A 115 -5.49 15.27 16.94
N TYR A 116 -4.17 15.08 16.87
CA TYR A 116 -3.51 14.26 15.86
C TYR A 116 -3.96 12.79 15.90
N VAL A 117 -4.00 12.20 17.09
CA VAL A 117 -4.28 10.76 17.25
C VAL A 117 -5.68 10.37 16.73
N PRO A 118 -6.77 11.03 17.12
CA PRO A 118 -8.09 10.78 16.53
C PRO A 118 -8.10 11.01 15.01
N ALA A 119 -7.50 12.09 14.52
CA ALA A 119 -7.50 12.42 13.09
C ALA A 119 -6.81 11.33 12.24
N VAL A 120 -5.63 10.87 12.67
CA VAL A 120 -4.90 9.80 11.97
C VAL A 120 -5.67 8.49 11.98
N TYR A 121 -6.25 8.11 13.13
CA TYR A 121 -7.00 6.85 13.20
C TYR A 121 -8.34 6.91 12.49
N GLU A 122 -8.98 8.08 12.40
CA GLU A 122 -10.16 8.28 11.57
C GLU A 122 -9.81 8.04 10.11
N VAL A 123 -8.77 8.71 9.59
CA VAL A 123 -8.30 8.52 8.21
C VAL A 123 -7.94 7.05 7.97
N MET A 124 -7.14 6.45 8.84
CA MET A 124 -6.71 5.06 8.68
C MET A 124 -7.89 4.09 8.65
N THR A 125 -8.80 4.16 9.63
CA THR A 125 -9.93 3.22 9.73
C THR A 125 -10.95 3.44 8.62
N ARG A 126 -11.19 4.69 8.23
CA ARG A 126 -12.09 5.06 7.14
C ARG A 126 -11.55 4.63 5.79
N THR A 127 -10.29 4.92 5.48
CA THR A 127 -9.65 4.54 4.21
C THR A 127 -9.60 3.02 4.08
N ALA A 128 -9.23 2.30 5.13
CA ALA A 128 -9.20 0.83 5.11
C ALA A 128 -10.60 0.24 4.87
N HIS A 129 -11.62 0.74 5.59
CA HIS A 129 -13.00 0.26 5.48
C HIS A 129 -13.60 0.56 4.11
N ALA A 130 -13.46 1.79 3.62
CA ALA A 130 -13.95 2.21 2.31
C ALA A 130 -13.28 1.42 1.18
N TRP A 131 -11.97 1.22 1.25
CA TRP A 131 -11.24 0.40 0.27
C TRP A 131 -11.79 -1.03 0.23
N VAL A 132 -11.95 -1.71 1.37
CA VAL A 132 -12.48 -3.08 1.40
C VAL A 132 -13.90 -3.13 0.80
N LEU A 133 -14.77 -2.20 1.18
CA LEU A 133 -16.15 -2.20 0.68
C LEU A 133 -16.25 -1.92 -0.82
N ALA A 134 -15.47 -0.97 -1.35
CA ALA A 134 -15.44 -0.69 -2.78
C ALA A 134 -15.09 -1.95 -3.58
N HIS A 135 -14.08 -2.70 -3.14
CA HIS A 135 -13.66 -3.94 -3.78
C HIS A 135 -14.68 -5.07 -3.61
N LEU A 136 -15.28 -5.23 -2.43
CA LEU A 136 -16.34 -6.21 -2.20
C LEU A 136 -17.56 -5.93 -3.08
N THR A 137 -17.97 -4.67 -3.23
CA THR A 137 -19.08 -4.28 -4.10
C THR A 137 -18.80 -4.66 -5.55
N ARG A 138 -17.58 -4.39 -6.06
CA ARG A 138 -17.19 -4.81 -7.42
C ARG A 138 -17.19 -6.32 -7.59
N LEU A 139 -16.64 -7.07 -6.62
CA LEU A 139 -16.63 -8.53 -6.67
C LEU A 139 -18.05 -9.11 -6.62
N LYS A 140 -18.94 -8.56 -5.78
CA LYS A 140 -20.35 -8.95 -5.73
C LYS A 140 -21.06 -8.65 -7.05
N GLN A 141 -20.85 -7.46 -7.62
CA GLN A 141 -21.40 -7.09 -8.93
C GLN A 141 -20.92 -8.04 -10.04
N ARG A 142 -19.61 -8.27 -10.13
CA ARG A 142 -19.04 -9.24 -11.08
C ARG A 142 -19.64 -10.63 -10.92
N MET A 143 -19.83 -11.12 -9.69
CA MET A 143 -20.50 -12.39 -9.45
C MET A 143 -21.96 -12.40 -9.91
N LEU A 144 -22.67 -11.28 -9.82
CA LEU A 144 -24.04 -11.13 -10.32
C LEU A 144 -24.11 -11.00 -11.85
N ASP A 145 -23.01 -10.59 -12.48
CA ASP A 145 -22.87 -10.40 -13.92
C ASP A 145 -22.14 -11.58 -14.62
N GLU A 146 -21.49 -12.48 -13.87
CA GLU A 146 -20.85 -13.71 -14.36
C GLU A 146 -21.85 -14.62 -15.09
N ASP A 147 -21.34 -15.43 -16.04
CA ASP A 147 -22.07 -16.37 -16.90
C ASP A 147 -23.02 -17.33 -16.17
N LEU A 148 -22.99 -17.42 -14.82
CA LEU A 148 -23.98 -18.15 -14.03
C LEU A 148 -25.42 -17.76 -14.41
N PHE A 149 -25.62 -16.49 -14.79
CA PHE A 149 -26.90 -15.96 -15.22
C PHE A 149 -27.03 -15.86 -16.76
N ASP A 150 -26.01 -16.28 -17.50
CA ASP A 150 -26.04 -16.32 -18.97
C ASP A 150 -26.50 -17.71 -19.44
N THR A 151 -27.68 -17.75 -20.05
CA THR A 151 -28.51 -18.95 -20.25
C THR A 151 -28.11 -19.81 -21.47
N GLY A 152 -26.87 -19.69 -21.95
CA GLY A 152 -26.38 -20.38 -23.13
C GLY A 152 -26.05 -21.87 -22.89
N ALA A 153 -27.05 -22.75 -23.00
CA ALA A 153 -26.92 -24.20 -23.25
C ALA A 153 -25.95 -24.97 -22.32
N VAL A 154 -26.28 -25.03 -21.02
CA VAL A 154 -25.52 -25.81 -20.03
C VAL A 154 -26.39 -26.90 -19.40
N GLY A 155 -25.86 -28.11 -19.23
CA GLY A 155 -26.59 -29.24 -18.63
C GLY A 155 -26.86 -29.06 -17.13
N GLN A 156 -27.95 -29.65 -16.62
CA GLN A 156 -28.45 -29.50 -15.24
C GLN A 156 -27.38 -29.71 -14.14
N THR A 157 -26.57 -30.76 -14.27
CA THR A 157 -25.55 -31.14 -13.28
C THR A 157 -24.42 -30.11 -13.16
N ASP A 158 -24.15 -29.37 -14.23
CA ASP A 158 -23.16 -28.29 -14.22
C ASP A 158 -23.72 -27.04 -13.53
N ILE A 159 -25.02 -26.79 -13.65
CA ILE A 159 -25.70 -25.66 -12.99
C ILE A 159 -25.69 -25.80 -11.46
N GLU A 160 -26.01 -26.98 -10.92
CA GLU A 160 -25.98 -27.21 -9.47
C GLU A 160 -24.58 -26.99 -8.89
N ALA A 161 -23.55 -27.49 -9.55
CA ALA A 161 -22.16 -27.29 -9.13
C ALA A 161 -21.75 -25.81 -9.19
N ARG A 162 -22.17 -25.08 -10.24
CA ARG A 162 -21.93 -23.64 -10.39
C ARG A 162 -22.65 -22.82 -9.33
N VAL A 163 -23.91 -23.15 -9.01
CA VAL A 163 -24.69 -22.51 -7.93
C VAL A 163 -24.05 -22.77 -6.56
N ALA A 164 -23.61 -24.00 -6.28
CA ALA A 164 -22.92 -24.31 -5.03
C ALA A 164 -21.62 -23.51 -4.88
N LYS A 165 -20.82 -23.42 -5.95
CA LYS A 165 -19.60 -22.60 -5.99
C LYS A 165 -19.89 -21.12 -5.80
N PHE A 166 -20.96 -20.62 -6.42
CA PHE A 166 -21.45 -19.24 -6.25
C PHE A 166 -21.78 -18.96 -4.78
N TYR A 167 -22.55 -19.83 -4.12
CA TYR A 167 -22.90 -19.64 -2.70
C TYR A 167 -21.68 -19.62 -1.78
N VAL A 168 -20.71 -20.51 -2.00
CA VAL A 168 -19.46 -20.53 -1.21
C VAL A 168 -18.70 -19.22 -1.36
N ARG A 169 -18.56 -18.73 -2.60
CA ARG A 169 -17.89 -17.45 -2.88
C ARG A 169 -18.66 -16.27 -2.28
N TRP A 170 -19.98 -16.24 -2.43
CA TRP A 170 -20.80 -15.14 -1.91
C TRP A 170 -20.74 -15.08 -0.40
N ARG A 171 -20.84 -16.24 0.26
CA ARG A 171 -20.70 -16.32 1.72
C ARG A 171 -19.35 -15.78 2.18
N LEU A 172 -18.26 -16.10 1.47
CA LEU A 172 -16.96 -15.52 1.78
C LEU A 172 -16.96 -13.99 1.67
N LEU A 173 -17.57 -13.42 0.62
CA LEU A 173 -17.68 -11.96 0.48
C LEU A 173 -18.55 -11.33 1.59
N ALA A 174 -19.63 -11.99 2.00
CA ALA A 174 -20.48 -11.56 3.11
C ALA A 174 -19.73 -11.61 4.46
N ASP A 175 -18.96 -12.68 4.70
CA ASP A 175 -18.14 -12.81 5.90
C ASP A 175 -17.07 -11.70 5.96
N ILE A 176 -16.40 -11.40 4.84
CA ILE A 176 -15.44 -10.28 4.78
C ILE A 176 -16.15 -8.94 4.98
N THR A 177 -17.36 -8.76 4.44
CA THR A 177 -18.17 -7.54 4.65
C THR A 177 -18.43 -7.33 6.14
N PHE A 178 -18.90 -8.38 6.83
CA PHE A 178 -19.11 -8.35 8.27
C PHE A 178 -17.81 -8.03 9.05
N GLN A 179 -16.70 -8.69 8.70
CA GLN A 179 -15.42 -8.43 9.35
C GLN A 179 -14.94 -7.00 9.13
N ALA A 180 -15.18 -6.40 7.96
CA ALA A 180 -14.87 -5.01 7.71
C ALA A 180 -15.74 -4.08 8.57
N ASP A 181 -17.04 -4.31 8.60
CA ASP A 181 -18.00 -3.49 9.34
C ASP A 181 -17.79 -3.55 10.85
N ALA A 182 -17.46 -4.72 11.39
CA ALA A 182 -17.22 -4.96 12.81
C ALA A 182 -15.76 -4.76 13.24
N GLY A 183 -14.80 -4.89 12.34
CA GLY A 183 -13.37 -4.97 12.66
C GLY A 183 -12.56 -3.69 12.43
N PHE A 184 -12.96 -2.83 11.49
CA PHE A 184 -12.24 -1.57 11.25
C PHE A 184 -12.66 -0.48 12.23
N TRP A 185 -12.20 -0.65 13.48
CA TRP A 185 -12.36 0.30 14.57
C TRP A 185 -11.05 0.43 15.35
N MET A 186 -10.76 1.65 15.80
CA MET A 186 -9.66 1.92 16.71
C MET A 186 -10.20 2.72 17.91
N PRO A 187 -10.89 2.06 18.86
CA PRO A 187 -11.54 2.75 19.96
C PRO A 187 -10.51 3.41 20.86
N LEU A 188 -10.69 4.71 21.08
CA LEU A 188 -9.86 5.50 22.00
C LEU A 188 -10.44 5.53 23.43
N ASN A 189 -11.43 4.68 23.72
CA ASN A 189 -12.04 4.57 25.05
C ASN A 189 -10.97 4.23 26.10
N GLY A 190 -10.84 5.09 27.11
CA GLY A 190 -9.83 4.94 28.17
C GLY A 190 -8.49 5.63 27.89
N TYR A 191 -8.28 6.24 26.71
CA TYR A 191 -7.11 7.08 26.48
C TYR A 191 -7.21 8.39 27.27
N LYS A 192 -6.15 8.70 28.03
CA LYS A 192 -6.07 9.93 28.82
C LYS A 192 -6.04 11.15 27.89
N GLY A 193 -7.00 12.05 28.04
CA GLY A 193 -7.13 13.25 27.20
C GLY A 193 -8.14 13.11 26.06
N TYR A 194 -8.57 11.89 25.74
CA TYR A 194 -9.66 11.66 24.79
C TYR A 194 -11.02 11.77 25.49
N ARG A 195 -11.91 12.60 24.95
CA ARG A 195 -13.30 12.69 25.42
C ARG A 195 -14.15 11.77 24.56
N VAL A 196 -14.69 10.74 25.19
CA VAL A 196 -15.55 9.76 24.52
C VAL A 196 -16.80 10.49 23.99
N PRO A 197 -17.05 10.47 22.68
CA PRO A 197 -18.27 11.04 22.10
C PRO A 197 -19.52 10.31 22.59
N THR A 198 -20.65 11.00 22.64
CA THR A 198 -21.96 10.36 22.93
C THR A 198 -22.59 9.73 21.70
N GLU A 199 -22.17 10.15 20.51
CA GLU A 199 -22.66 9.71 19.22
C GLU A 199 -21.73 8.65 18.61
N ILE A 200 -22.23 7.93 17.61
CA ILE A 200 -21.40 7.01 16.82
C ILE A 200 -20.43 7.86 16.00
N VAL A 201 -19.13 7.60 16.16
CA VAL A 201 -18.07 8.19 15.33
C VAL A 201 -17.45 7.06 14.53
N ALA A 202 -17.73 7.02 13.23
CA ALA A 202 -17.30 5.93 12.37
C ALA A 202 -15.78 5.67 12.51
N GLY A 203 -15.41 4.42 12.80
CA GLY A 203 -14.02 4.00 12.95
C GLY A 203 -13.36 4.36 14.30
N LEU A 204 -13.91 5.31 15.08
CA LEU A 204 -13.31 5.76 16.34
C LEU A 204 -14.14 5.42 17.59
N HIS A 205 -15.46 5.45 17.50
CA HIS A 205 -16.32 5.21 18.66
C HIS A 205 -17.68 4.60 18.30
N HIS A 206 -18.01 3.51 18.97
CA HIS A 206 -19.37 2.99 19.06
C HIS A 206 -19.66 2.57 20.51
N PRO A 207 -20.79 3.00 21.12
CA PRO A 207 -21.10 2.71 22.52
C PRO A 207 -21.13 1.21 22.85
N GLN A 208 -21.60 0.39 21.91
CA GLN A 208 -21.77 -1.06 22.05
C GLN A 208 -20.76 -1.88 21.21
N ILE A 209 -19.57 -1.34 20.92
CA ILE A 209 -18.60 -2.01 20.04
C ILE A 209 -18.26 -3.44 20.47
N ASN A 210 -18.23 -3.71 21.78
CA ASN A 210 -17.91 -5.04 22.33
C ASN A 210 -19.03 -6.07 22.10
N GLU A 211 -20.24 -5.62 21.77
CA GLU A 211 -21.42 -6.47 21.54
C GLU A 211 -21.65 -6.72 20.03
N PHE A 212 -20.78 -6.18 19.16
CA PHE A 212 -20.97 -6.22 17.70
C PHE A 212 -21.09 -7.62 17.11
N ALA A 213 -20.37 -8.59 17.67
CA ALA A 213 -20.44 -9.98 17.25
C ALA A 213 -21.86 -10.57 17.40
N GLU A 214 -22.66 -10.06 18.33
CA GLU A 214 -24.03 -10.52 18.58
C GLU A 214 -25.07 -9.59 17.92
N VAL A 215 -24.85 -8.28 17.97
CA VAL A 215 -25.78 -7.28 17.44
C VAL A 215 -25.87 -7.35 15.91
N TYR A 216 -24.74 -7.49 15.21
CA TYR A 216 -24.72 -7.43 13.75
C TYR A 216 -25.51 -8.57 13.10
N PRO A 217 -25.28 -9.87 13.40
CA PRO A 217 -25.99 -10.95 12.70
C PRO A 217 -27.50 -10.92 12.97
N ARG A 218 -27.89 -10.55 14.20
CA ARG A 218 -29.29 -10.39 14.58
C ARG A 218 -29.94 -9.28 13.76
N ARG A 219 -29.32 -8.09 13.74
CA ARG A 219 -29.86 -6.95 13.02
C ARG A 219 -29.92 -7.18 11.51
N HIS A 220 -28.88 -7.82 10.95
CA HIS A 220 -28.86 -8.22 9.55
C HIS A 220 -29.99 -9.18 9.20
N SER A 221 -30.26 -10.18 10.03
CA SER A 221 -31.39 -11.11 9.82
C SER A 221 -32.74 -10.39 9.83
N GLU A 222 -32.95 -9.44 10.76
CA GLU A 222 -34.18 -8.63 10.83
C GLU A 222 -34.37 -7.78 9.57
N VAL A 223 -33.34 -7.05 9.15
CA VAL A 223 -33.39 -6.19 7.96
C VAL A 223 -33.57 -7.02 6.69
N LEU A 224 -32.84 -8.13 6.53
CA LEU A 224 -32.97 -9.03 5.39
C LEU A 224 -34.38 -9.62 5.29
N THR A 225 -34.96 -10.04 6.42
CA THR A 225 -36.32 -10.56 6.45
C THR A 225 -37.32 -9.50 5.96
N ALA A 226 -37.17 -8.25 6.39
CA ALA A 226 -38.01 -7.16 5.92
C ALA A 226 -37.82 -6.88 4.41
N GLN A 227 -36.58 -6.90 3.92
CA GLN A 227 -36.27 -6.70 2.48
C GLN A 227 -36.88 -7.80 1.62
N VAL A 228 -36.73 -9.07 2.01
CA VAL A 228 -37.32 -10.21 1.29
C VAL A 228 -38.85 -10.15 1.33
N GLN A 229 -39.43 -9.68 2.46
CA GLN A 229 -40.88 -9.50 2.56
C GLN A 229 -41.42 -8.38 1.66
N ALA A 230 -40.62 -7.35 1.40
CA ALA A 230 -40.97 -6.24 0.54
C ALA A 230 -40.92 -6.57 -0.97
N VAL A 231 -40.40 -7.75 -1.36
CA VAL A 231 -40.30 -8.19 -2.76
C VAL A 231 -41.27 -9.36 -3.00
N PRO A 232 -42.50 -9.11 -3.50
CA PRO A 232 -43.54 -10.14 -3.67
C PRO A 232 -43.13 -11.32 -4.55
N GLU A 233 -42.22 -11.07 -5.51
CA GLU A 233 -41.74 -12.05 -6.48
C GLU A 233 -40.82 -13.11 -5.84
N LEU A 234 -40.21 -12.81 -4.69
CA LEU A 234 -39.46 -13.78 -3.89
C LEU A 234 -40.39 -14.68 -3.05
N GLN A 235 -41.67 -14.31 -2.91
CA GLN A 235 -42.65 -15.06 -2.11
C GLN A 235 -43.51 -16.02 -2.92
N THR A 236 -43.64 -15.83 -4.23
CA THR A 236 -44.53 -16.65 -5.07
C THR A 236 -43.85 -17.94 -5.52
N SER A 237 -44.42 -19.11 -5.27
CA SER A 237 -43.98 -20.36 -5.89
C SER A 237 -44.39 -20.36 -7.37
N SER A 238 -43.46 -20.57 -8.31
CA SER A 238 -43.80 -20.62 -9.73
C SER A 238 -44.71 -21.83 -9.98
N THR A 239 -45.99 -21.56 -10.24
CA THR A 239 -47.03 -22.60 -10.34
C THR A 239 -47.50 -22.83 -11.78
N GLY A 240 -46.80 -22.30 -12.80
CA GLY A 240 -47.31 -22.32 -14.17
C GLY A 240 -46.32 -22.41 -15.35
N GLU A 241 -45.03 -22.70 -15.14
CA GLU A 241 -44.05 -22.74 -16.24
C GLU A 241 -43.85 -24.18 -16.77
N ASN A 242 -44.22 -24.40 -18.04
CA ASN A 242 -44.32 -25.73 -18.66
C ASN A 242 -43.00 -26.27 -19.30
N SER A 243 -41.90 -25.52 -19.31
CA SER A 243 -40.59 -26.01 -19.78
C SER A 243 -39.50 -25.92 -18.70
N GLU A 244 -38.60 -26.92 -18.66
CA GLU A 244 -37.50 -26.98 -17.68
C GLU A 244 -36.50 -25.80 -17.84
N GLU A 245 -36.22 -25.36 -19.06
CA GLU A 245 -35.36 -24.19 -19.32
C GLU A 245 -35.93 -22.88 -18.71
N ASN A 246 -37.25 -22.70 -18.76
CA ASN A 246 -37.91 -21.53 -18.16
C ASN A 246 -37.85 -21.57 -16.63
N LYS A 247 -37.97 -22.77 -16.03
CA LYS A 247 -37.85 -22.95 -14.57
C LYS A 247 -36.46 -22.63 -14.04
N ILE A 248 -35.41 -23.06 -14.76
CA ILE A 248 -34.02 -22.78 -14.40
C ILE A 248 -33.74 -21.28 -14.50
N SER A 249 -34.15 -20.66 -15.60
CA SER A 249 -33.97 -19.22 -15.80
C SER A 249 -34.71 -18.39 -14.74
N SER A 250 -35.94 -18.78 -14.39
CA SER A 250 -36.71 -18.10 -13.34
C SER A 250 -36.12 -18.31 -11.94
N ALA A 251 -35.57 -19.49 -11.64
CA ALA A 251 -34.86 -19.76 -10.39
C ALA A 251 -33.57 -18.93 -10.25
N LEU A 252 -32.77 -18.82 -11.33
CA LEU A 252 -31.55 -17.99 -11.34
C LEU A 252 -31.87 -16.50 -11.19
N LEU A 253 -32.93 -15.99 -11.84
CA LEU A 253 -33.38 -14.61 -11.65
C LEU A 253 -33.81 -14.33 -10.20
N ARG A 254 -34.51 -15.27 -9.56
CA ARG A 254 -34.87 -15.17 -8.13
C ARG A 254 -33.64 -15.16 -7.25
N LEU A 255 -32.65 -16.02 -7.53
CA LEU A 255 -31.38 -16.03 -6.82
C LEU A 255 -30.70 -14.66 -6.92
N ARG A 256 -30.55 -14.10 -8.13
CA ARG A 256 -29.96 -12.77 -8.36
C ARG A 256 -30.65 -11.69 -7.53
N ARG A 257 -31.98 -11.68 -7.52
CA ARG A 257 -32.79 -10.72 -6.74
C ARG A 257 -32.62 -10.91 -5.23
N PHE A 258 -32.60 -12.15 -4.76
CA PHE A 258 -32.36 -12.47 -3.35
C PHE A 258 -30.96 -11.98 -2.92
N MET A 259 -29.92 -12.25 -3.71
CA MET A 259 -28.56 -11.77 -3.42
C MET A 259 -28.48 -10.24 -3.42
N SER A 260 -29.22 -9.58 -4.31
CA SER A 260 -29.33 -8.11 -4.32
C SER A 260 -29.98 -7.58 -3.03
N ALA A 261 -31.03 -8.24 -2.54
CA ALA A 261 -31.68 -7.89 -1.27
C ALA A 261 -30.75 -8.10 -0.06
N VAL A 262 -29.88 -9.12 -0.10
CA VAL A 262 -28.82 -9.32 0.91
C VAL A 262 -27.87 -8.13 0.94
N THR A 263 -27.36 -7.69 -0.22
CA THR A 263 -26.46 -6.53 -0.28
C THR A 263 -27.11 -5.26 0.28
N VAL A 264 -28.38 -5.00 -0.07
CA VAL A 264 -29.12 -3.85 0.46
C VAL A 264 -29.30 -3.92 1.97
N ALA A 265 -29.56 -5.12 2.51
CA ALA A 265 -29.67 -5.32 3.95
C ALA A 265 -28.33 -5.07 4.67
N GLU A 266 -27.21 -5.54 4.10
CA GLU A 266 -25.87 -5.25 4.60
C GLU A 266 -25.56 -3.75 4.63
N ASP A 267 -25.89 -3.03 3.54
CA ASP A 267 -25.66 -1.58 3.45
C ASP A 267 -26.48 -0.79 4.48
N GLN A 268 -27.74 -1.18 4.70
CA GLN A 268 -28.60 -0.57 5.71
C GLN A 268 -28.07 -0.80 7.13
N VAL A 269 -27.71 -2.05 7.46
CA VAL A 269 -27.15 -2.40 8.78
C VAL A 269 -25.85 -1.64 9.04
N ARG A 270 -25.01 -1.49 8.02
CA ARG A 270 -23.78 -0.71 8.12
C ARG A 270 -24.05 0.76 8.44
N LEU A 271 -25.01 1.39 7.77
CA LEU A 271 -25.40 2.78 8.05
C LEU A 271 -25.89 2.96 9.49
N GLU A 272 -26.69 2.00 9.98
CA GLU A 272 -27.19 2.01 11.37
C GLU A 272 -26.05 1.85 12.40
N LEU A 273 -25.07 0.97 12.14
CA LEU A 273 -24.02 0.63 13.10
C LEU A 273 -22.79 1.53 13.02
N ARG A 274 -22.45 2.06 11.84
CA ARG A 274 -21.28 2.94 11.65
C ARG A 274 -21.65 4.43 11.59
N GLY A 275 -22.94 4.75 11.53
CA GLY A 275 -23.45 6.10 11.37
C GLY A 275 -23.38 6.60 9.93
N SER A 276 -23.95 7.79 9.67
CA SER A 276 -23.84 8.45 8.37
C SER A 276 -22.41 8.95 8.17
N LEU A 277 -21.67 8.34 7.26
CA LEU A 277 -20.37 8.82 6.84
C LEU A 277 -20.56 10.07 5.97
N SER A 278 -19.94 11.18 6.39
CA SER A 278 -19.77 12.36 5.54
C SER A 278 -18.28 12.53 5.24
N PRO A 279 -17.86 12.57 3.96
CA PRO A 279 -18.62 12.22 2.75
C PRO A 279 -19.06 10.73 2.72
N PRO A 280 -19.96 10.32 1.81
CA PRO A 280 -20.37 8.92 1.70
C PRO A 280 -19.18 8.00 1.35
N LEU A 281 -19.25 6.71 1.75
CA LEU A 281 -18.20 5.69 1.51
C LEU A 281 -17.79 5.53 0.03
N THR A 282 -18.63 5.96 -0.91
CA THR A 282 -18.38 5.95 -2.35
C THR A 282 -17.39 7.01 -2.82
N GLU A 283 -17.12 8.03 -2.00
CA GLU A 283 -16.11 9.05 -2.26
C GLU A 283 -14.97 8.84 -1.26
N LEU A 284 -13.95 8.09 -1.70
CA LEU A 284 -12.70 8.00 -0.94
C LEU A 284 -12.15 9.43 -0.77
N PRO A 285 -11.71 9.84 0.43
CA PRO A 285 -10.93 11.06 0.54
C PRO A 285 -9.63 10.91 -0.29
N PRO A 286 -9.08 12.01 -0.84
CA PRO A 286 -7.76 11.95 -1.46
C PRO A 286 -6.76 11.31 -0.51
N ALA A 287 -5.85 10.50 -1.05
CA ALA A 287 -4.84 9.88 -0.21
C ALA A 287 -4.00 10.99 0.47
N PRO A 288 -3.65 10.90 1.77
CA PRO A 288 -3.00 12.00 2.48
C PRO A 288 -1.69 12.48 1.87
N TRP A 289 -0.97 11.58 1.18
CA TRP A 289 0.24 11.92 0.46
C TRP A 289 -0.03 12.81 -0.77
N ILE A 290 -1.16 12.62 -1.48
CA ILE A 290 -1.57 13.46 -2.62
C ILE A 290 -1.88 14.86 -2.13
N GLU A 291 -2.65 15.00 -1.04
CA GLU A 291 -2.93 16.31 -0.44
C GLU A 291 -1.66 17.01 0.02
N ARG A 292 -0.76 16.27 0.67
CA ARG A 292 0.53 16.78 1.10
C ARG A 292 1.40 17.18 -0.08
N ALA A 293 1.42 16.39 -1.14
CA ALA A 293 2.15 16.66 -2.35
C ALA A 293 1.65 17.95 -3.01
N LEU A 294 0.35 18.05 -3.23
CA LEU A 294 -0.30 19.23 -3.80
C LEU A 294 -0.02 20.49 -2.96
N ARG A 295 -0.06 20.37 -1.63
CA ARG A 295 0.30 21.48 -0.74
C ARG A 295 1.75 21.89 -0.91
N VAL A 296 2.70 20.94 -0.85
CA VAL A 296 4.13 21.21 -1.06
C VAL A 296 4.37 21.84 -2.44
N CYS A 297 3.72 21.32 -3.48
CA CYS A 297 3.83 21.86 -4.83
C CYS A 297 3.29 23.30 -4.89
N THR A 298 2.10 23.55 -4.31
CA THR A 298 1.48 24.88 -4.31
C THR A 298 2.32 25.89 -3.53
N GLU A 299 2.82 25.51 -2.35
CA GLU A 299 3.69 26.35 -1.52
C GLU A 299 5.02 26.64 -2.22
N ALA A 300 5.65 25.62 -2.83
CA ALA A 300 6.89 25.77 -3.57
C ALA A 300 6.69 26.66 -4.81
N MET A 301 5.62 26.46 -5.57
CA MET A 301 5.33 27.25 -6.78
C MET A 301 4.93 28.70 -6.45
N SER A 302 4.23 28.95 -5.35
CA SER A 302 3.81 30.31 -4.95
C SER A 302 4.99 31.22 -4.55
N GLY A 303 6.14 30.64 -4.20
CA GLY A 303 7.34 31.37 -3.81
C GLY A 303 8.35 31.62 -4.94
N LEU A 304 8.07 31.15 -6.16
CA LEU A 304 9.03 31.16 -7.27
C LEU A 304 8.68 32.21 -8.34
N PRO A 305 9.70 32.87 -8.94
CA PRO A 305 9.48 33.70 -10.13
C PRO A 305 8.88 32.86 -11.27
N GLU A 306 8.05 33.48 -12.13
CA GLU A 306 7.41 32.82 -13.29
C GLU A 306 8.41 32.10 -14.23
N ASP A 307 9.68 32.48 -14.19
CA ASP A 307 10.77 31.92 -14.99
C ASP A 307 11.41 30.64 -14.39
N ALA A 308 10.91 30.14 -13.26
CA ALA A 308 11.48 29.01 -12.52
C ALA A 308 11.12 27.63 -13.09
N GLU A 309 11.12 27.48 -14.43
CA GLU A 309 10.98 26.20 -15.14
C GLU A 309 12.00 25.14 -14.67
N ALA A 310 13.06 25.55 -13.98
CA ALA A 310 14.15 24.71 -13.50
C ALA A 310 13.86 23.89 -12.23
N GLN A 311 12.78 24.15 -11.48
CA GLN A 311 12.49 23.41 -10.25
C GLN A 311 11.50 22.28 -10.50
N THR A 312 12.06 21.09 -10.73
CA THR A 312 11.31 19.85 -10.92
C THR A 312 10.98 19.22 -9.56
N ILE A 313 9.70 18.95 -9.31
CA ILE A 313 9.25 18.11 -8.22
C ILE A 313 9.24 16.67 -8.73
N GLY A 314 9.98 15.76 -8.09
CA GLY A 314 10.00 14.36 -8.52
C GLY A 314 11.36 13.68 -8.42
N PHE A 315 11.75 12.88 -9.41
CA PHE A 315 12.97 12.06 -9.37
C PHE A 315 14.02 12.53 -10.38
N ALA A 316 15.29 12.43 -9.98
CA ALA A 316 16.39 12.37 -10.93
C ALA A 316 16.47 10.97 -11.54
N VAL A 317 16.64 10.90 -12.87
CA VAL A 317 16.78 9.65 -13.62
C VAL A 317 18.07 9.68 -14.43
N TYR A 318 18.94 8.70 -14.22
CA TYR A 318 20.23 8.61 -14.91
C TYR A 318 20.16 7.61 -16.08
N ARG A 319 20.48 8.08 -17.30
CA ARG A 319 20.68 7.23 -18.49
C ARG A 319 22.00 6.48 -18.38
N ALA A 320 21.98 5.24 -17.91
CA ALA A 320 23.17 4.39 -17.80
C ALA A 320 23.29 3.35 -18.93
N ALA A 321 22.26 3.18 -19.76
CA ALA A 321 22.23 2.23 -20.87
C ALA A 321 22.77 2.77 -22.21
N TYR A 322 23.49 3.89 -22.20
CA TYR A 322 23.87 4.62 -23.42
C TYR A 322 24.87 3.89 -24.34
N HIS A 323 25.47 2.79 -23.89
CA HIS A 323 26.31 1.90 -24.71
C HIS A 323 25.51 0.82 -25.44
N ASN A 324 24.29 0.52 -24.97
CA ASN A 324 23.45 -0.58 -25.41
C ASN A 324 22.30 -0.12 -26.32
N ILE A 325 22.03 1.18 -26.34
CA ILE A 325 20.86 1.78 -26.97
C ILE A 325 21.34 3.00 -27.75
N SER A 326 20.95 3.11 -29.03
CA SER A 326 21.26 4.29 -29.85
C SER A 326 20.58 5.55 -29.31
N ASP A 327 20.96 6.73 -29.80
CA ASP A 327 20.31 7.97 -29.37
C ASP A 327 18.86 8.07 -29.91
N GLU A 328 18.54 7.44 -31.05
CA GLU A 328 17.18 7.33 -31.59
C GLU A 328 16.33 6.33 -30.79
N GLU A 329 16.87 5.15 -30.47
CA GLU A 329 16.20 4.16 -29.63
C GLU A 329 15.97 4.69 -28.21
N TRP A 330 16.86 5.56 -27.74
CA TRP A 330 16.77 6.20 -26.43
C TRP A 330 15.52 7.04 -26.29
N GLU A 331 15.18 7.90 -27.26
CA GLU A 331 13.98 8.73 -27.17
C GLU A 331 12.70 7.88 -27.14
N VAL A 332 12.69 6.75 -27.86
CA VAL A 332 11.58 5.78 -27.80
C VAL A 332 11.48 5.13 -26.42
N VAL A 333 12.60 4.68 -25.85
CA VAL A 333 12.64 4.05 -24.52
C VAL A 333 12.25 5.06 -23.44
N LYS A 334 12.76 6.29 -23.51
CA LYS A 334 12.43 7.39 -22.60
C LYS A 334 10.94 7.69 -22.62
N ALA A 335 10.33 7.80 -23.80
CA ALA A 335 8.89 7.99 -23.94
C ALA A 335 8.08 6.86 -23.28
N LYS A 336 8.48 5.59 -23.49
CA LYS A 336 7.84 4.44 -22.83
C LYS A 336 7.98 4.45 -21.31
N VAL A 337 9.14 4.88 -20.80
CA VAL A 337 9.36 5.03 -19.35
C VAL A 337 8.42 6.09 -18.80
N GLU A 338 8.37 7.27 -19.41
CA GLU A 338 7.52 8.38 -18.98
C GLU A 338 6.03 8.00 -19.03
N GLU A 339 5.60 7.32 -20.09
CA GLU A 339 4.24 6.78 -20.22
C GLU A 339 3.90 5.80 -19.11
N GLN A 340 4.75 4.79 -18.86
CA GLN A 340 4.49 3.80 -17.82
C GLN A 340 4.54 4.42 -16.41
N VAL A 341 5.45 5.36 -16.16
CA VAL A 341 5.55 6.06 -14.89
C VAL A 341 4.34 6.97 -14.68
N ALA A 342 3.79 7.57 -15.74
CA ALA A 342 2.56 8.36 -15.68
C ALA A 342 1.28 7.52 -15.51
N ALA A 343 1.36 6.20 -15.74
CA ALA A 343 0.24 5.25 -15.59
C ALA A 343 -0.03 4.87 -14.13
N TRP A 344 -0.22 5.89 -13.27
CA TRP A 344 -0.61 5.75 -11.87
C TRP A 344 -1.89 6.55 -11.59
N GLY A 345 -2.46 6.41 -10.39
CA GLY A 345 -3.55 7.28 -9.91
C GLY A 345 -4.92 7.07 -10.57
N VAL A 346 -5.08 6.03 -11.41
CA VAL A 346 -6.40 5.68 -11.95
C VAL A 346 -7.34 5.37 -10.79
N GLY A 347 -8.44 6.12 -10.67
CA GLY A 347 -9.42 5.94 -9.59
C GLY A 347 -9.00 6.51 -8.23
N GLU A 348 -7.88 7.21 -8.14
CA GLU A 348 -7.40 7.88 -6.93
C GLU A 348 -7.80 9.38 -6.96
N PRO A 349 -8.62 9.87 -6.02
CA PRO A 349 -8.99 11.28 -5.94
C PRO A 349 -7.78 12.19 -5.76
N GLY A 350 -7.70 13.28 -6.51
CA GLY A 350 -6.59 14.25 -6.46
C GLY A 350 -5.39 13.91 -7.35
N ALA A 351 -5.33 12.71 -7.93
CA ALA A 351 -4.17 12.28 -8.71
C ALA A 351 -4.02 13.03 -10.04
N GLU A 352 -5.12 13.41 -10.70
CA GLU A 352 -5.07 14.13 -11.97
C GLU A 352 -4.55 15.57 -11.80
N GLU A 353 -4.82 16.20 -10.67
CA GLU A 353 -4.27 17.50 -10.29
C GLU A 353 -2.76 17.42 -9.99
N GLU A 354 -2.29 16.30 -9.44
CA GLU A 354 -0.89 16.12 -9.04
C GLU A 354 0.02 15.70 -10.20
N LYS A 355 -0.46 14.83 -11.10
CA LYS A 355 0.30 14.32 -12.26
C LYS A 355 1.11 15.37 -13.03
N PRO A 356 0.57 16.56 -13.41
CA PRO A 356 1.35 17.55 -14.16
C PRO A 356 2.50 18.18 -13.34
N LEU A 357 2.47 18.06 -12.01
CA LEU A 357 3.46 18.64 -11.10
C LEU A 357 4.67 17.72 -10.91
N LEU A 358 4.46 16.40 -10.98
CA LEU A 358 5.51 15.39 -10.84
C LEU A 358 6.23 15.17 -12.17
N LYS A 359 7.55 15.36 -12.20
CA LYS A 359 8.35 15.10 -13.41
C LYS A 359 9.59 14.29 -13.12
N LEU A 360 10.03 13.57 -14.15
CA LEU A 360 11.32 12.91 -14.20
C LEU A 360 12.34 13.87 -14.79
N ARG A 361 13.44 14.10 -14.06
CA ARG A 361 14.56 14.91 -14.55
C ARG A 361 15.67 14.00 -15.02
N TRP A 362 15.87 13.95 -16.34
CA TRP A 362 16.84 13.06 -16.97
C TRP A 362 18.26 13.64 -16.98
N PHE A 363 19.24 12.77 -16.76
CA PHE A 363 20.66 13.08 -16.82
C PHE A 363 21.38 12.02 -17.64
N ASP A 364 22.20 12.43 -18.61
CA ASP A 364 23.00 11.49 -19.39
C ASP A 364 24.33 11.17 -18.69
N CYS A 365 24.53 9.90 -18.32
CA CYS A 365 25.80 9.46 -17.73
C CYS A 365 26.99 9.71 -18.66
N ARG A 366 26.78 9.67 -19.99
CA ARG A 366 27.81 9.96 -21.00
C ARG A 366 28.31 11.40 -20.87
N GLU A 367 27.41 12.37 -20.73
CA GLU A 367 27.72 13.79 -20.58
C GLU A 367 28.38 14.09 -19.23
N LEU A 368 28.00 13.34 -18.19
CA LEU A 368 28.58 13.43 -16.86
C LEU A 368 29.93 12.71 -16.71
N GLY A 369 30.45 12.07 -17.78
CA GLY A 369 31.71 11.33 -17.74
C GLY A 369 31.67 10.07 -16.87
N ILE A 370 30.52 9.39 -16.83
CA ILE A 370 30.26 8.18 -16.04
C ILE A 370 30.21 6.99 -17.00
N ASP A 371 31.21 6.11 -16.98
CA ASP A 371 31.29 4.93 -17.86
C ASP A 371 30.72 3.65 -17.21
N PRO A 372 29.62 3.06 -17.75
CA PRO A 372 29.03 1.80 -17.29
C PRO A 372 29.88 0.55 -17.52
N LYS A 373 30.89 0.59 -18.40
CA LYS A 373 31.68 -0.61 -18.78
C LYS A 373 32.91 -0.87 -17.91
N ASP A 374 33.27 0.06 -17.03
CA ASP A 374 34.32 -0.18 -16.04
C ASP A 374 33.81 -1.21 -15.02
N THR A 375 34.24 -2.47 -15.15
CA THR A 375 33.70 -3.64 -14.43
C THR A 375 33.98 -3.64 -12.93
N GLU A 376 35.05 -2.98 -12.50
CA GLU A 376 35.30 -2.66 -11.09
C GLU A 376 34.35 -1.54 -10.63
N ALA A 377 33.97 -0.65 -11.55
CA ALA A 377 33.02 0.41 -11.35
C ALA A 377 31.55 0.04 -11.60
N VAL A 378 31.17 -1.15 -12.06
CA VAL A 378 29.73 -1.55 -12.04
C VAL A 378 29.24 -1.77 -10.61
N ARG A 379 30.14 -2.20 -9.71
CA ARG A 379 29.94 -2.14 -8.24
C ARG A 379 30.15 -0.72 -7.67
N ARG A 380 30.79 0.18 -8.41
CA ARG A 380 31.01 1.62 -8.07
C ARG A 380 30.14 2.59 -8.91
N LEU A 381 29.13 2.09 -9.63
CA LEU A 381 28.26 2.88 -10.50
C LEU A 381 27.30 3.69 -9.64
N VAL A 382 27.11 3.28 -8.40
CA VAL A 382 26.43 4.07 -7.38
C VAL A 382 27.29 5.30 -7.03
N PRO A 383 28.55 5.22 -6.56
CA PRO A 383 29.37 6.35 -6.15
C PRO A 383 29.39 7.64 -7.00
N ARG A 384 29.45 7.58 -8.34
CA ARG A 384 29.55 8.81 -9.19
C ARG A 384 28.19 9.49 -9.42
N PRO A 385 27.15 8.82 -9.94
CA PRO A 385 25.77 9.29 -9.88
C PRO A 385 25.35 9.70 -8.47
N LEU A 386 25.74 8.95 -7.43
CA LEU A 386 25.48 9.28 -6.02
C LEU A 386 26.15 10.60 -5.63
N PHE A 387 27.40 10.81 -6.02
CA PHE A 387 28.11 12.07 -5.76
C PHE A 387 27.48 13.24 -6.51
N HIS A 388 27.19 13.07 -7.81
CA HIS A 388 26.49 14.08 -8.60
C HIS A 388 25.12 14.38 -8.00
N PHE A 389 24.36 13.36 -7.60
CA PHE A 389 23.06 13.50 -6.98
C PHE A 389 23.13 14.22 -5.62
N ARG A 390 24.17 13.97 -4.81
CA ARG A 390 24.39 14.70 -3.55
C ARG A 390 24.63 16.19 -3.76
N ILE A 391 25.23 16.58 -4.89
CA ILE A 391 25.36 17.98 -5.30
C ILE A 391 24.04 18.49 -5.88
N LEU A 392 23.39 17.70 -6.73
CA LEU A 392 22.14 18.05 -7.38
C LEU A 392 21.03 18.33 -6.36
N ARG A 393 20.93 17.52 -5.31
CA ARG A 393 19.87 17.64 -4.29
C ARG A 393 19.98 18.92 -3.45
N THR A 394 21.17 19.52 -3.34
CA THR A 394 21.33 20.84 -2.72
C THR A 394 20.90 21.98 -3.65
N GLN A 395 21.00 21.78 -4.96
CA GLN A 395 20.58 22.74 -5.99
C GLN A 395 19.09 22.60 -6.34
N HIS A 396 18.53 21.41 -6.17
CA HIS A 396 17.16 21.04 -6.48
C HIS A 396 16.49 20.37 -5.28
N PRO A 397 16.07 21.15 -4.26
CA PRO A 397 15.48 20.61 -3.03
C PRO A 397 14.13 19.91 -3.25
N LEU A 398 13.49 20.16 -4.39
CA LEU A 398 12.21 19.55 -4.76
C LEU A 398 12.33 18.15 -5.37
N LEU A 399 13.55 17.72 -5.73
CA LEU A 399 13.78 16.32 -6.08
C LEU A 399 13.67 15.45 -4.82
N ASN A 400 13.35 14.18 -5.01
CA ASN A 400 13.44 13.18 -3.96
C ASN A 400 14.84 13.22 -3.35
N GLN A 401 14.95 13.17 -2.03
CA GLN A 401 16.22 13.35 -1.32
C GLN A 401 16.89 12.03 -0.93
N LEU A 402 16.09 10.96 -0.82
CA LEU A 402 16.49 9.66 -0.28
C LEU A 402 16.85 8.66 -1.40
N SER A 403 16.35 8.89 -2.60
CA SER A 403 16.55 7.96 -3.71
C SER A 403 16.51 8.66 -5.07
N PHE A 404 17.17 8.03 -6.04
CA PHE A 404 17.09 8.40 -7.44
C PHE A 404 16.91 7.16 -8.31
N LEU A 405 16.56 7.37 -9.58
CA LEU A 405 16.30 6.29 -10.53
C LEU A 405 17.44 6.19 -11.53
N MET A 406 17.65 4.99 -12.06
CA MET A 406 18.62 4.71 -13.10
C MET A 406 18.02 3.79 -14.15
N LEU A 407 18.23 4.15 -15.41
CA LEU A 407 17.92 3.29 -16.55
C LEU A 407 19.22 2.57 -16.95
N ASP A 408 19.52 1.49 -16.23
CA ASP A 408 20.64 0.58 -16.51
C ASP A 408 20.34 -0.31 -17.74
N PRO A 409 21.35 -0.98 -18.34
CA PRO A 409 21.14 -1.81 -19.53
C PRO A 409 20.02 -2.85 -19.36
N TRP A 410 19.85 -3.41 -18.16
CA TRP A 410 18.78 -4.38 -17.88
C TRP A 410 17.41 -3.70 -17.89
N SER A 411 17.23 -2.63 -17.11
CA SER A 411 15.98 -1.87 -17.07
C SER A 411 15.62 -1.35 -18.45
N ALA A 412 16.58 -0.83 -19.20
CA ALA A 412 16.34 -0.35 -20.55
C ALA A 412 15.92 -1.48 -21.51
N SER A 413 16.54 -2.65 -21.41
CA SER A 413 16.12 -3.84 -22.17
C SER A 413 14.68 -4.25 -21.87
N SER A 414 14.20 -4.07 -20.62
CA SER A 414 12.81 -4.35 -20.26
C SER A 414 11.80 -3.52 -21.06
N TYR A 415 12.16 -2.28 -21.45
CA TYR A 415 11.32 -1.38 -22.27
C TYR A 415 11.41 -1.63 -23.78
N ILE A 416 12.44 -2.32 -24.25
CA ILE A 416 12.66 -2.64 -25.67
C ILE A 416 11.90 -3.91 -26.08
N ARG A 417 11.72 -4.84 -25.14
CA ARG A 417 11.06 -6.12 -25.39
C ARG A 417 9.69 -5.96 -26.07
N THR A 418 9.48 -6.73 -27.14
CA THR A 418 8.24 -6.71 -27.93
C THR A 418 7.16 -7.63 -27.37
N ASP A 419 7.49 -8.44 -26.36
CA ASP A 419 6.56 -9.36 -25.69
C ASP A 419 5.96 -8.79 -24.40
N GLN A 420 6.08 -7.48 -24.16
CA GLN A 420 5.58 -6.81 -22.95
C GLN A 420 4.12 -7.13 -22.64
N ASP A 421 3.26 -7.15 -23.65
CA ASP A 421 1.82 -7.42 -23.51
C ASP A 421 1.51 -8.89 -23.16
N ARG A 422 2.52 -9.78 -23.29
CA ARG A 422 2.41 -11.22 -23.00
C ARG A 422 3.09 -11.61 -21.69
N LEU A 423 3.86 -10.69 -21.09
CA LEU A 423 4.53 -10.98 -19.83
C LEU A 423 3.51 -10.98 -18.69
N PRO A 424 3.62 -11.94 -17.74
CA PRO A 424 2.84 -11.84 -16.52
C PRO A 424 3.15 -10.51 -15.84
N ARG A 425 2.15 -9.91 -15.20
CA ARG A 425 2.19 -8.56 -14.62
C ARG A 425 3.47 -8.24 -13.84
N ASP A 426 3.96 -9.20 -13.07
CA ASP A 426 5.15 -9.06 -12.21
C ASP A 426 6.46 -8.81 -12.98
N PHE A 427 6.47 -9.16 -14.26
CA PHE A 427 7.61 -9.06 -15.17
C PHE A 427 7.50 -7.88 -16.13
N ARG A 428 6.60 -6.93 -15.86
CA ARG A 428 6.48 -5.69 -16.63
C ARG A 428 7.75 -4.84 -16.53
N PRO A 429 7.91 -3.85 -17.45
CA PRO A 429 9.10 -3.00 -17.46
C PRO A 429 9.34 -2.29 -16.12
N HIS A 430 10.62 -2.13 -15.77
CA HIS A 430 11.06 -1.70 -14.45
C HIS A 430 12.22 -0.72 -14.54
N LEU A 431 12.41 0.07 -13.47
CA LEU A 431 13.54 0.97 -13.28
C LEU A 431 14.39 0.50 -12.10
N LEU A 432 15.67 0.86 -12.08
CA LEU A 432 16.53 0.65 -10.92
C LEU A 432 16.42 1.85 -9.97
N ALA A 433 15.86 1.65 -8.79
CA ALA A 433 15.88 2.64 -7.72
C ALA A 433 17.15 2.46 -6.87
N VAL A 434 17.84 3.57 -6.59
CA VAL A 434 19.10 3.60 -5.86
C VAL A 434 18.93 4.44 -4.60
N ASP A 435 19.35 3.88 -3.46
CA ASP A 435 19.36 4.55 -2.17
C ASP A 435 20.55 5.52 -2.10
N ALA A 436 20.24 6.81 -1.92
CA ALA A 436 21.21 7.89 -1.91
C ALA A 436 22.06 7.95 -0.63
N GLU A 437 21.61 7.26 0.42
CA GLU A 437 22.21 7.28 1.75
C GLU A 437 22.67 5.89 2.20
N PHE A 438 22.62 4.91 1.30
CA PHE A 438 23.01 3.54 1.59
C PHE A 438 24.39 3.44 2.23
N ALA A 439 24.41 2.84 3.42
CA ALA A 439 25.61 2.37 4.07
C ALA A 439 25.32 0.96 4.62
N PRO A 440 26.11 -0.07 4.25
CA PRO A 440 25.87 -1.45 4.70
C PRO A 440 25.81 -1.60 6.23
N SER A 441 26.52 -0.76 6.97
CA SER A 441 26.54 -0.76 8.43
C SER A 441 25.24 -0.26 9.07
N LEU A 442 24.42 0.50 8.34
CA LEU A 442 23.16 1.06 8.85
C LEU A 442 21.99 0.09 8.71
N ILE A 443 22.15 -1.01 7.96
CA ILE A 443 21.08 -1.94 7.63
C ILE A 443 21.40 -3.29 8.23
N PRO A 444 20.67 -3.72 9.27
CA PRO A 444 20.86 -5.05 9.81
C PRO A 444 20.47 -6.11 8.77
N GLU A 445 21.35 -7.09 8.55
CA GLU A 445 21.09 -8.22 7.63
C GLU A 445 19.79 -8.97 7.99
N ALA A 446 19.44 -9.03 9.28
CA ALA A 446 18.20 -9.64 9.74
C ALA A 446 16.93 -8.90 9.27
N VAL A 447 17.03 -7.61 8.94
CA VAL A 447 15.89 -6.76 8.55
C VAL A 447 15.65 -6.82 7.05
N SER A 448 16.72 -6.75 6.26
CA SER A 448 16.67 -6.72 4.79
C SER A 448 17.81 -7.55 4.20
N PRO A 449 17.72 -8.89 4.28
CA PRO A 449 18.84 -9.78 3.92
C PRO A 449 19.29 -9.60 2.47
N GLY A 450 20.58 -9.39 2.26
CA GLY A 450 21.17 -9.24 0.92
C GLY A 450 20.80 -7.95 0.18
N TYR A 451 20.27 -6.93 0.88
CA TYR A 451 20.04 -5.63 0.27
C TYR A 451 21.37 -4.91 -0.01
N THR A 452 21.50 -4.34 -1.22
CA THR A 452 22.76 -3.76 -1.72
C THR A 452 22.70 -2.26 -2.00
N GLY A 453 21.70 -1.57 -1.45
CA GLY A 453 21.49 -0.14 -1.69
C GLY A 453 20.73 0.18 -2.98
N GLN A 454 20.21 -0.85 -3.64
CA GLN A 454 19.45 -0.70 -4.87
C GLN A 454 18.40 -1.80 -5.00
N MET A 455 17.30 -1.47 -5.66
CA MET A 455 16.18 -2.38 -5.89
C MET A 455 15.49 -1.99 -7.19
N ARG A 456 15.08 -2.96 -8.01
CA ARG A 456 14.26 -2.67 -9.19
C ARG A 456 12.81 -2.48 -8.78
N ILE A 457 12.10 -1.58 -9.45
CA ILE A 457 10.69 -1.25 -9.19
C ILE A 457 9.94 -1.13 -10.50
N LEU A 458 8.71 -1.63 -10.57
CA LEU A 458 7.84 -1.41 -11.74
C LEU A 458 7.62 0.09 -11.97
N GLY A 459 7.66 0.53 -13.24
CA GLY A 459 7.57 1.96 -13.58
C GLY A 459 6.32 2.64 -13.03
N ASN A 460 5.16 1.97 -13.08
CA ASN A 460 3.89 2.49 -12.58
C ASN A 460 3.81 2.66 -11.05
N LEU A 461 4.79 2.13 -10.30
CA LEU A 461 4.86 2.24 -8.84
C LEU A 461 5.79 3.37 -8.36
N VAL A 462 6.47 4.06 -9.28
CA VAL A 462 7.41 5.13 -8.94
C VAL A 462 6.72 6.25 -8.14
N TRP A 463 5.52 6.69 -8.57
CA TRP A 463 4.81 7.75 -7.85
C TRP A 463 3.97 7.21 -6.69
N SER A 464 3.11 6.22 -6.93
CA SER A 464 2.14 5.72 -5.93
C SER A 464 2.76 4.92 -4.77
N GLU A 465 3.99 4.44 -4.92
CA GLU A 465 4.71 3.72 -3.85
C GLU A 465 5.98 4.47 -3.47
N LEU A 466 6.98 4.57 -4.37
CA LEU A 466 8.30 5.07 -3.99
C LEU A 466 8.28 6.55 -3.58
N TYR A 467 7.64 7.40 -4.38
CA TYR A 467 7.49 8.83 -4.05
C TYR A 467 6.57 9.04 -2.85
N ALA A 468 5.38 8.43 -2.86
CA ALA A 468 4.42 8.52 -1.77
C ALA A 468 5.04 8.14 -0.42
N MET A 469 5.76 7.01 -0.35
CA MET A 469 6.42 6.56 0.88
C MET A 469 7.57 7.46 1.30
N SER A 470 8.36 7.93 0.33
CA SER A 470 9.45 8.86 0.64
C SER A 470 8.92 10.20 1.15
N MET A 471 7.81 10.70 0.60
CA MET A 471 7.17 11.95 1.03
C MET A 471 6.59 11.83 2.44
N MET A 472 5.93 10.70 2.70
CA MET A 472 5.35 10.40 4.01
C MET A 472 6.38 9.92 5.03
N GLN A 473 7.61 9.64 4.59
CA GLN A 473 8.70 9.06 5.40
C GLN A 473 8.29 7.72 6.05
N SER A 474 7.50 6.94 5.32
CA SER A 474 6.84 5.74 5.84
C SER A 474 7.62 4.45 5.62
N ALA A 475 8.43 4.42 4.57
CA ALA A 475 9.31 3.31 4.24
C ALA A 475 10.50 3.80 3.40
N GLN A 476 11.65 3.14 3.56
CA GLN A 476 12.81 3.32 2.71
C GLN A 476 12.96 2.15 1.73
N LEU A 477 13.85 2.27 0.74
CA LEU A 477 14.08 1.22 -0.26
C LEU A 477 14.44 -0.13 0.38
N TRP A 478 15.19 -0.13 1.49
CA TRP A 478 15.52 -1.34 2.21
C TRP A 478 14.28 -2.02 2.82
N ASP A 479 13.19 -1.31 3.10
CA ASP A 479 11.98 -1.86 3.73
C ASP A 479 11.11 -2.57 2.70
N LEU A 480 11.22 -2.13 1.45
CA LEU A 480 10.57 -2.72 0.29
C LEU A 480 11.33 -3.95 -0.23
N TRP A 481 12.64 -4.01 -0.01
CA TRP A 481 13.48 -5.09 -0.48
C TRP A 481 12.97 -6.50 -0.13
N PRO A 482 12.54 -6.81 1.11
CA PRO A 482 11.98 -8.13 1.43
C PRO A 482 10.80 -8.55 0.55
N LEU A 483 10.03 -7.59 0.01
CA LEU A 483 8.90 -7.85 -0.89
C LEU A 483 9.36 -8.11 -2.33
N ALA A 484 10.51 -7.56 -2.73
CA ALA A 484 11.13 -7.79 -4.03
C ALA A 484 12.09 -9.00 -4.06
N ALA A 485 12.66 -9.36 -2.90
CA ALA A 485 13.76 -10.32 -2.79
C ALA A 485 13.37 -11.73 -3.26
N GLU A 486 12.10 -12.10 -3.18
CA GLU A 486 11.60 -13.40 -3.65
C GLU A 486 11.30 -13.41 -5.16
N HIS A 487 11.10 -12.25 -5.78
CA HIS A 487 10.83 -12.14 -7.22
C HIS A 487 12.01 -12.69 -8.04
N PRO A 488 11.78 -13.46 -9.12
CA PRO A 488 12.87 -14.07 -9.90
C PRO A 488 13.85 -13.06 -10.51
N GLN A 489 13.37 -11.84 -10.81
CA GLN A 489 14.19 -10.73 -11.31
C GLN A 489 14.54 -9.68 -10.23
N LYS A 490 14.21 -9.95 -8.95
CA LYS A 490 14.41 -9.01 -7.82
C LYS A 490 13.76 -7.64 -8.06
N VAL A 491 12.51 -7.66 -8.56
CA VAL A 491 11.72 -6.48 -8.89
C VAL A 491 10.64 -6.33 -7.84
N TYR A 492 10.47 -5.12 -7.33
CA TYR A 492 9.36 -4.74 -6.47
C TYR A 492 8.11 -4.52 -7.30
N THR A 493 7.09 -5.33 -7.03
CA THR A 493 5.81 -5.34 -7.77
C THR A 493 4.64 -4.81 -6.94
N GLY A 494 4.90 -4.22 -5.77
CA GLY A 494 3.89 -3.73 -4.83
C GLY A 494 3.67 -4.68 -3.65
N ALA A 495 2.48 -4.59 -3.04
CA ALA A 495 2.08 -5.56 -2.01
C ALA A 495 1.93 -6.96 -2.62
N VAL A 496 2.57 -7.94 -2.00
CA VAL A 496 2.62 -9.33 -2.47
C VAL A 496 1.77 -10.25 -1.61
N VAL A 497 1.14 -11.24 -2.25
CA VAL A 497 0.34 -12.27 -1.57
C VAL A 497 1.07 -13.61 -1.48
N PRO A 498 0.74 -14.48 -0.51
CA PRO A 498 1.43 -15.76 -0.33
C PRO A 498 1.46 -16.66 -1.58
N SER A 499 0.38 -16.70 -2.37
CA SER A 499 0.31 -17.49 -3.60
C SER A 499 1.31 -17.02 -4.65
N GLN A 500 1.43 -15.71 -4.84
CA GLN A 500 2.38 -15.08 -5.76
C GLN A 500 3.83 -15.37 -5.33
N ILE A 501 4.15 -15.24 -4.04
CA ILE A 501 5.47 -15.61 -3.50
C ILE A 501 5.76 -17.09 -3.73
N GLN A 502 4.76 -17.96 -3.57
CA GLN A 502 4.93 -19.39 -3.80
C GLN A 502 5.29 -19.69 -5.27
N GLU A 503 4.57 -19.09 -6.22
CA GLU A 503 4.87 -19.23 -7.65
C GLU A 503 6.30 -18.77 -7.98
N TRP A 504 6.74 -17.64 -7.43
CA TRP A 504 8.10 -17.15 -7.62
C TRP A 504 9.15 -18.11 -7.03
N ARG A 505 8.89 -18.68 -5.85
CA ARG A 505 9.77 -19.68 -5.23
C ARG A 505 9.86 -20.95 -6.08
N GLU A 506 8.76 -21.38 -6.69
CA GLU A 506 8.74 -22.51 -7.62
C GLU A 506 9.57 -22.22 -8.87
N GLN A 507 9.41 -21.03 -9.47
CA GLN A 507 10.24 -20.60 -10.60
C GLN A 507 11.73 -20.53 -10.25
N ASN A 508 12.08 -20.02 -9.07
CA ASN A 508 13.45 -19.94 -8.58
C ASN A 508 14.09 -21.32 -8.33
N ARG A 509 13.27 -22.37 -8.11
CA ARG A 509 13.74 -23.77 -7.93
C ARG A 509 14.01 -24.48 -9.25
N LEU A 510 13.45 -24.01 -10.36
CA LEU A 510 13.68 -24.62 -11.67
C LEU A 510 15.15 -24.38 -12.10
N PRO A 511 15.91 -25.43 -12.44
CA PRO A 511 17.23 -25.24 -13.01
C PRO A 511 17.09 -24.44 -14.32
N ARG A 512 17.92 -23.39 -14.48
CA ARG A 512 17.93 -22.54 -15.68
C ARG A 512 18.40 -23.33 -16.91
N TRP A 513 17.52 -24.14 -17.49
CA TRP A 513 17.75 -24.80 -18.76
C TRP A 513 17.30 -23.88 -19.90
N GLY A 514 18.28 -23.34 -20.64
CA GLY A 514 18.15 -23.11 -22.08
C GLY A 514 17.16 -22.09 -22.63
N PHE A 515 16.42 -21.34 -21.83
CA PHE A 515 15.83 -20.07 -22.30
C PHE A 515 16.90 -18.99 -22.16
N GLY A 516 17.17 -18.23 -23.23
CA GLY A 516 18.26 -17.26 -23.37
C GLY A 516 18.25 -16.08 -22.40
N TRP A 517 18.26 -16.35 -21.09
CA TRP A 517 18.61 -15.44 -20.02
C TRP A 517 20.13 -15.47 -19.87
N THR A 518 20.85 -14.84 -20.79
CA THR A 518 22.30 -14.65 -20.64
C THR A 518 22.57 -13.64 -19.53
N ASP A 519 23.22 -14.15 -18.48
CA ASP A 519 24.12 -13.50 -17.52
C ASP A 519 23.57 -12.37 -16.63
N ALA A 520 22.90 -12.77 -15.55
CA ALA A 520 23.10 -12.10 -14.27
C ALA A 520 24.45 -12.56 -13.69
N PRO A 521 25.36 -11.68 -13.23
CA PRO A 521 26.56 -12.12 -12.55
C PRO A 521 26.14 -12.85 -11.27
N ALA A 522 26.43 -14.14 -11.23
CA ALA A 522 26.24 -14.96 -10.06
C ALA A 522 27.02 -14.34 -8.90
N ILE A 523 26.32 -13.82 -7.90
CA ILE A 523 26.88 -13.65 -6.56
C ILE A 523 27.02 -15.07 -6.01
N ARG A 524 28.16 -15.71 -6.34
CA ARG A 524 28.62 -16.88 -5.58
C ARG A 524 29.05 -16.36 -4.22
N THR A 525 28.25 -16.64 -3.20
CA THR A 525 28.67 -16.67 -1.81
C THR A 525 29.86 -17.62 -1.67
N GLN A 526 31.01 -17.08 -1.23
CA GLN A 526 31.92 -17.81 -0.37
C GLN A 526 31.64 -17.41 1.06
#